data_AF-A0A7Y4KH22-F1
#
_entry.id   AF-A0A7Y4KH22-F1
#
_cell.length_a   1.000
_cell.length_b   1.000
_cell.length_c   1.000
_cell.angle_alpha   90.00
_cell.angle_beta   90.00
_cell.angle_gamma   90.00
#
_symmetry.space_group_name_H-M   'P 1'
#
loop_
_entity.id
_entity.type
_entity.pdbx_description
1 polymer ?
#
loop_
_entity_poly.entity_id
_entity_poly.type
_entity_poly.pdbx_seq_one_letter_code
_entity_poly.pdbx_strand_id
1 'polypeptide(L)'
;MSAGEEGDWGLKHTATWLSVEELEQLAREEPFRDSALPPSGSAVRFLRVQLMRIAGHLGELHLPDFKEVMGGVIQTEERPTSLLFVAQLRERLAFERTSSRLYAGLLVKTHSLGSYPGGPTPERLVELHNQELDHLNLIRECIYRLGLDAPQLTAPGDVADPRTHGLLRAVDDPCATLQDALRAVLISEILNNAGWALLVDLAQELGPPDLVDAFRDVVREELLHLEEVTDWVANLPEDLRVAAARVSTG
;
A
#
# COMPACT_ATOMS: atom_id res chain seq x y z
N MET A 1 37.98 -3.16 23.24
CA MET A 1 38.00 -3.50 21.81
C MET A 1 37.88 -5.01 21.67
N SER A 2 36.73 -5.49 21.21
CA SER A 2 36.46 -6.78 20.53
C SER A 2 34.98 -6.68 20.13
N ALA A 3 34.64 -6.07 18.99
CA ALA A 3 34.69 -6.64 17.63
C ALA A 3 33.68 -7.78 17.43
N GLY A 4 32.58 -7.44 16.76
CA GLY A 4 31.88 -8.33 15.82
C GLY A 4 30.86 -9.30 16.39
N GLU A 5 29.75 -8.81 16.92
CA GLU A 5 28.47 -9.51 16.71
C GLU A 5 27.88 -8.94 15.43
N GLU A 6 28.13 -9.61 14.31
CA GLU A 6 27.44 -9.36 13.04
C GLU A 6 25.94 -9.54 13.28
N GLY A 7 25.18 -8.48 13.02
CA GLY A 7 23.74 -8.41 13.20
C GLY A 7 23.02 -9.32 12.22
N ASP A 8 22.86 -10.59 12.57
CA ASP A 8 21.82 -11.44 12.01
C ASP A 8 20.50 -11.08 12.72
N TRP A 9 19.77 -10.14 12.13
CA TRP A 9 18.50 -9.64 12.65
C TRP A 9 17.33 -10.64 12.49
N GLY A 10 17.59 -11.86 11.99
CA GLY A 10 16.66 -12.98 12.08
C GLY A 10 15.25 -12.69 11.55
N LEU A 11 15.13 -11.86 10.51
CA LEU A 11 13.87 -11.44 9.89
C LEU A 11 13.18 -12.68 9.29
N LYS A 12 12.29 -13.31 10.06
CA LYS A 12 11.44 -14.38 9.54
C LYS A 12 10.22 -13.77 8.89
N HIS A 13 10.34 -13.48 7.60
CA HIS A 13 9.22 -13.25 6.69
C HIS A 13 8.40 -14.54 6.58
N THR A 14 7.40 -14.72 7.43
CA THR A 14 6.45 -15.80 7.23
C THR A 14 5.04 -15.27 7.38
N ALA A 15 4.61 -14.42 6.45
CA ALA A 15 3.22 -14.45 6.07
C ALA A 15 2.87 -15.88 5.63
N THR A 16 1.71 -16.39 6.05
CA THR A 16 1.21 -17.66 5.51
C THR A 16 0.90 -17.41 4.03
N TRP A 17 1.64 -18.06 3.14
CA TRP A 17 1.44 -17.93 1.71
C TRP A 17 0.09 -18.53 1.35
N LEU A 18 -0.82 -17.67 0.90
CA LEU A 18 -2.12 -18.09 0.42
C LEU A 18 -2.01 -18.62 -1.01
N SER A 19 -2.82 -19.62 -1.34
CA SER A 19 -3.15 -19.99 -2.71
C SER A 19 -4.12 -18.98 -3.34
N VAL A 20 -4.31 -19.06 -4.66
CA VAL A 20 -5.29 -18.25 -5.40
C VAL A 20 -6.69 -18.44 -4.81
N GLU A 21 -7.10 -19.68 -4.58
CA GLU A 21 -8.41 -20.00 -4.03
C GLU A 21 -8.60 -19.47 -2.60
N GLU A 22 -7.56 -19.55 -1.76
CA GLU A 22 -7.60 -19.03 -0.39
C GLU A 22 -7.70 -17.50 -0.36
N LEU A 23 -6.94 -16.82 -1.23
CA LEU A 23 -7.00 -15.36 -1.33
C LEU A 23 -8.35 -14.87 -1.88
N GLU A 24 -8.89 -15.55 -2.89
CA GLU A 24 -10.24 -15.26 -3.39
C GLU A 24 -11.30 -15.42 -2.31
N GLN A 25 -11.22 -16.49 -1.50
CA GLN A 25 -12.17 -16.71 -0.41
C GLN A 25 -12.06 -15.60 0.64
N LEU A 26 -10.84 -15.24 1.05
CA LEU A 26 -10.61 -14.17 2.01
C LEU A 26 -11.14 -12.81 1.51
N ALA A 27 -10.91 -12.48 0.24
CA ALA A 27 -11.42 -11.25 -0.38
C ALA A 27 -12.96 -11.19 -0.38
N ARG A 28 -13.64 -12.34 -0.54
CA ARG A 28 -15.12 -12.42 -0.52
C ARG A 28 -15.69 -12.36 0.89
N GLU A 29 -14.98 -12.88 1.89
CA GLU A 29 -15.41 -12.89 3.30
C GLU A 29 -15.26 -11.52 3.97
N GLU A 30 -14.26 -10.74 3.55
CA GLU A 30 -13.92 -9.43 4.12
C GLU A 30 -14.14 -8.25 3.13
N PRO A 31 -15.33 -8.08 2.52
CA PRO A 31 -15.60 -6.96 1.63
C PRO A 31 -15.58 -5.65 2.42
N PHE A 32 -15.00 -4.58 1.86
CA PHE A 32 -15.04 -3.26 2.47
C PHE A 32 -16.50 -2.78 2.58
N ARG A 33 -17.02 -2.71 3.82
CA ARG A 33 -18.35 -2.20 4.12
C ARG A 33 -18.26 -0.80 4.72
N ASP A 34 -18.65 0.21 3.95
CA ASP A 34 -18.85 1.56 4.49
C ASP A 34 -20.26 2.07 4.18
N SER A 35 -21.04 2.31 5.24
CA SER A 35 -22.43 2.80 5.18
C SER A 35 -22.53 4.32 5.03
N ALA A 36 -21.43 5.07 5.01
CA ALA A 36 -21.45 6.53 5.21
C ALA A 36 -21.16 7.39 3.96
N LEU A 37 -21.05 6.82 2.75
CA LEU A 37 -20.65 7.60 1.56
C LEU A 37 -21.59 7.40 0.35
N PRO A 38 -21.82 8.44 -0.48
CA PRO A 38 -22.82 8.44 -1.56
C PRO A 38 -22.49 7.48 -2.72
N PRO A 39 -23.50 7.12 -3.55
CA PRO A 39 -23.41 6.03 -4.53
C PRO A 39 -22.36 6.18 -5.64
N SER A 40 -22.08 5.04 -6.28
CA SER A 40 -20.95 4.62 -7.14
C SER A 40 -20.47 5.56 -8.27
N GLY A 41 -21.21 6.62 -8.61
CA GLY A 41 -20.75 7.64 -9.58
C GLY A 41 -19.65 8.58 -9.03
N SER A 42 -19.37 8.54 -7.72
CA SER A 42 -18.47 9.48 -7.05
C SER A 42 -17.01 9.01 -6.90
N ALA A 43 -16.76 7.70 -6.91
CA ALA A 43 -15.43 7.12 -6.67
C ALA A 43 -14.46 7.38 -7.84
N VAL A 44 -14.91 7.16 -9.07
CA VAL A 44 -14.15 7.46 -10.29
C VAL A 44 -13.83 8.95 -10.39
N ARG A 45 -14.76 9.83 -10.00
CA ARG A 45 -14.53 11.27 -9.95
C ARG A 45 -13.50 11.64 -8.88
N PHE A 46 -13.59 11.03 -7.71
CA PHE A 46 -12.63 11.22 -6.61
C PHE A 46 -11.23 10.75 -7.01
N LEU A 47 -11.10 9.54 -7.56
CA LEU A 47 -9.83 8.97 -8.02
C LEU A 47 -9.23 9.78 -9.17
N ARG A 48 -10.06 10.28 -10.10
CA ARG A 48 -9.60 11.19 -11.18
C ARG A 48 -9.05 12.50 -10.62
N VAL A 49 -9.69 13.08 -9.60
CA VAL A 49 -9.21 14.30 -8.93
C VAL A 49 -7.89 14.03 -8.19
N GLN A 50 -7.76 12.89 -7.51
CA GLN A 50 -6.51 12.52 -6.83
C GLN A 50 -5.39 12.21 -7.83
N LEU A 51 -5.67 11.49 -8.92
CA LEU A 51 -4.73 11.25 -10.01
C LEU A 51 -4.25 12.55 -10.66
N MET A 52 -5.14 13.50 -10.95
CA MET A 52 -4.75 14.81 -11.50
C MET A 52 -3.90 15.61 -10.50
N ARG A 53 -4.18 15.48 -9.19
CA ARG A 53 -3.35 16.09 -8.14
C ARG A 53 -1.97 15.45 -8.10
N ILE A 54 -1.89 14.13 -8.02
CA ILE A 54 -0.63 13.37 -7.95
C ILE A 54 0.19 13.57 -9.23
N ALA A 55 -0.41 13.42 -10.41
CA ALA A 55 0.24 13.64 -11.70
C ALA A 55 0.69 15.10 -11.92
N GLY A 56 -0.09 16.08 -11.42
CA GLY A 56 0.31 17.48 -11.42
C GLY A 56 1.53 17.78 -10.52
N HIS A 57 1.78 16.95 -9.51
CA HIS A 57 2.97 17.06 -8.64
C HIS A 57 4.13 16.16 -9.11
N LEU A 58 3.88 15.08 -9.86
CA LEU A 58 4.92 14.21 -10.42
C LEU A 58 5.83 14.90 -11.45
N GLY A 59 5.33 15.93 -12.14
CA GLY A 59 6.16 16.76 -13.03
C GLY A 59 7.10 17.74 -12.32
N GLU A 60 6.90 17.99 -11.02
CA GLU A 60 7.59 19.01 -10.23
C GLU A 60 7.86 18.54 -8.79
N LEU A 61 8.06 17.23 -8.57
CA LEU A 61 8.39 16.71 -7.24
C LEU A 61 9.86 17.03 -6.90
N HIS A 62 10.12 18.30 -6.60
CA HIS A 62 11.06 18.63 -5.54
C HIS A 62 10.34 18.26 -4.23
N LEU A 63 10.58 17.04 -3.76
CA LEU A 63 10.34 16.73 -2.35
C LEU A 63 11.10 17.81 -1.54
N PRO A 64 10.44 18.56 -0.65
CA PRO A 64 11.16 19.48 0.21
C PRO A 64 12.23 18.69 0.95
N ASP A 65 13.45 19.21 1.02
CA ASP A 65 14.51 18.60 1.81
C ASP A 65 13.97 18.48 3.24
N PHE A 66 14.03 17.28 3.83
CA PHE A 66 13.57 17.04 5.19
C PHE A 66 14.16 18.08 6.17
N LYS A 67 15.38 18.55 5.91
CA LYS A 67 16.04 19.63 6.67
C LYS A 67 15.33 20.97 6.58
N GLU A 68 14.67 21.31 5.48
CA GLU A 68 13.91 22.56 5.33
C GLU A 68 12.60 22.52 6.13
N VAL A 69 11.91 21.37 6.12
CA VAL A 69 10.70 21.18 6.95
C VAL A 69 11.05 21.22 8.43
N MET A 70 12.22 20.67 8.78
CA MET A 70 12.65 20.58 10.17
C MET A 70 13.28 21.89 10.69
N GLY A 71 13.90 22.69 9.81
CA GLY A 71 14.50 23.99 10.15
C GLY A 71 13.49 25.04 10.65
N GLY A 72 12.20 24.85 10.40
CA GLY A 72 11.14 25.74 10.88
C GLY A 72 10.71 25.51 12.35
N VAL A 73 11.06 24.38 12.95
CA VAL A 73 10.57 23.99 14.30
C VAL A 73 11.66 23.31 15.10
N ILE A 74 12.72 24.03 15.50
CA ILE A 74 13.64 23.50 16.53
C ILE A 74 13.95 24.58 17.56
N GLN A 75 13.17 24.57 18.65
CA GLN A 75 13.73 24.68 19.99
C GLN A 75 13.08 23.60 20.87
N THR A 76 13.92 22.90 21.63
CA THR A 76 13.65 21.95 22.73
C THR A 76 13.29 20.47 22.45
N GLU A 77 14.23 19.62 22.93
CA GLU A 77 14.13 18.24 23.42
C GLU A 77 13.91 17.08 22.41
N GLU A 78 14.66 15.99 22.58
CA GLU A 78 14.74 14.77 21.75
C GLU A 78 13.45 13.91 21.67
N ARG A 79 12.27 14.49 21.96
CA ARG A 79 10.98 13.78 22.04
C ARG A 79 10.06 13.88 20.79
N PRO A 80 9.96 15.02 20.07
CA PRO A 80 9.02 15.15 18.95
C PRO A 80 9.39 14.26 17.75
N THR A 81 10.68 14.16 17.44
CA THR A 81 11.15 13.47 16.23
C THR A 81 10.98 11.95 16.30
N SER A 82 11.24 11.35 17.47
CA SER A 82 10.95 9.94 17.73
C SER A 82 9.44 9.63 17.63
N LEU A 83 8.56 10.53 18.14
CA LEU A 83 7.12 10.37 18.02
C LEU A 83 6.63 10.46 16.56
N LEU A 84 7.24 11.32 15.74
CA LEU A 84 6.96 11.40 14.31
C LEU A 84 7.33 10.10 13.58
N PHE A 85 8.51 9.54 13.85
CA PHE A 85 8.93 8.27 13.25
C PHE A 85 7.96 7.14 13.61
N VAL A 86 7.55 7.06 14.87
CA VAL A 86 6.56 6.08 15.34
C VAL A 86 5.19 6.27 14.69
N ALA A 87 4.74 7.51 14.52
CA ALA A 87 3.49 7.80 13.82
C ALA A 87 3.55 7.33 12.36
N GLN A 88 4.68 7.54 11.69
CA GLN A 88 4.89 7.11 10.31
C GLN A 88 4.94 5.58 10.18
N LEU A 89 5.57 4.87 11.12
CA LEU A 89 5.51 3.40 11.15
C LEU A 89 4.08 2.88 11.34
N ARG A 90 3.27 3.54 12.17
CA ARG A 90 1.85 3.16 12.38
C ARG A 90 0.99 3.44 11.16
N GLU A 91 1.19 4.58 10.51
CA GLU A 91 0.53 4.92 9.24
C GLU A 91 0.89 3.89 8.16
N ARG A 92 2.19 3.56 8.06
CA ARG A 92 2.67 2.52 7.15
C ARG A 92 2.02 1.18 7.41
N LEU A 93 1.96 0.73 8.67
CA LEU A 93 1.31 -0.52 9.04
C LEU A 93 -0.16 -0.61 8.55
N ALA A 94 -0.89 0.50 8.60
CA ALA A 94 -2.26 0.58 8.09
C ALA A 94 -2.31 0.59 6.55
N PHE A 95 -1.33 1.24 5.92
CA PHE A 95 -1.20 1.27 4.47
C PHE A 95 -0.95 -0.12 3.88
N GLU A 96 0.00 -0.90 4.41
CA GLU A 96 0.31 -2.26 3.92
C GLU A 96 -0.90 -3.19 3.97
N ARG A 97 -1.73 -3.03 5.01
CA ARG A 97 -2.97 -3.80 5.13
C ARG A 97 -3.94 -3.43 4.01
N THR A 98 -3.91 -2.18 3.59
CA THR A 98 -4.77 -1.67 2.53
C THR A 98 -4.24 -2.11 1.16
N SER A 99 -2.93 -1.99 0.89
CA SER A 99 -2.31 -2.45 -0.37
C SER A 99 -2.53 -3.95 -0.58
N SER A 100 -2.32 -4.78 0.45
CA SER A 100 -2.55 -6.23 0.35
C SER A 100 -4.00 -6.55 -0.01
N ARG A 101 -4.97 -5.84 0.58
CA ARG A 101 -6.40 -5.98 0.23
C ARG A 101 -6.72 -5.50 -1.18
N LEU A 102 -6.04 -4.47 -1.68
CA LEU A 102 -6.23 -3.99 -3.05
C LEU A 102 -5.85 -5.08 -4.07
N TYR A 103 -4.76 -5.81 -3.84
CA TYR A 103 -4.39 -6.95 -4.69
C TYR A 103 -5.40 -8.10 -4.60
N ALA A 104 -5.90 -8.41 -3.41
CA ALA A 104 -6.96 -9.41 -3.22
C ALA A 104 -8.26 -9.03 -3.96
N GLY A 105 -8.66 -7.77 -3.88
CA GLY A 105 -9.83 -7.26 -4.60
C GLY A 105 -9.62 -7.22 -6.12
N LEU A 106 -8.41 -6.88 -6.58
CA LEU A 106 -8.07 -6.92 -8.00
C LEU A 106 -8.12 -8.35 -8.54
N LEU A 107 -7.71 -9.36 -7.77
CA LEU A 107 -7.84 -10.78 -8.12
C LEU A 107 -9.30 -11.17 -8.36
N VAL A 108 -10.19 -10.82 -7.43
CA VAL A 108 -11.63 -11.08 -7.61
C VAL A 108 -12.18 -10.34 -8.84
N LYS A 109 -11.70 -9.12 -9.10
CA LYS A 109 -12.12 -8.34 -10.26
C LYS A 109 -11.67 -8.96 -11.58
N THR A 110 -10.41 -9.41 -11.67
CA THR A 110 -9.88 -10.06 -12.89
C THR A 110 -10.51 -11.43 -13.12
N HIS A 111 -10.82 -12.17 -12.06
CA HIS A 111 -11.61 -13.40 -12.17
C HIS A 111 -13.03 -13.11 -12.73
N SER A 112 -13.67 -12.02 -12.28
CA SER A 112 -15.06 -11.71 -12.64
C SER A 112 -15.21 -11.04 -14.01
N LEU A 113 -14.31 -10.12 -14.36
CA LEU A 113 -14.38 -9.31 -15.58
C LEU A 113 -13.42 -9.82 -16.69
N GLY A 114 -12.57 -10.78 -16.37
CA GLY A 114 -11.47 -11.24 -17.22
C GLY A 114 -10.20 -10.41 -17.04
N SER A 115 -9.09 -10.96 -17.52
CA SER A 115 -7.83 -10.26 -17.72
C SER A 115 -7.52 -10.18 -19.22
N TYR A 116 -6.35 -9.69 -19.59
CA TYR A 116 -5.91 -9.52 -20.98
C TYR A 116 -4.44 -9.93 -21.15
N PRO A 117 -3.97 -10.20 -22.39
CA PRO A 117 -2.57 -10.51 -22.63
C PRO A 117 -1.65 -9.39 -22.13
N GLY A 118 -0.70 -9.74 -21.25
CA GLY A 118 0.19 -8.76 -20.60
C GLY A 118 -0.43 -8.01 -19.43
N GLY A 119 -1.69 -8.31 -19.06
CA GLY A 119 -2.32 -7.84 -17.84
C GLY A 119 -2.01 -8.74 -16.62
N PRO A 120 -2.61 -8.44 -15.47
CA PRO A 120 -2.37 -9.18 -14.23
C PRO A 120 -2.80 -10.65 -14.33
N THR A 121 -1.98 -11.55 -13.82
CA THR A 121 -2.32 -12.98 -13.66
C THR A 121 -2.71 -13.30 -12.21
N PRO A 122 -3.54 -14.32 -11.97
CA PRO A 122 -3.92 -14.71 -10.61
C PRO A 122 -2.72 -15.01 -9.71
N GLU A 123 -1.73 -15.75 -10.22
CA GLU A 123 -0.54 -16.15 -9.47
C GLU A 123 0.29 -14.92 -9.07
N ARG A 124 0.42 -13.94 -9.96
CA ARG A 124 1.18 -12.72 -9.69
C ARG A 124 0.46 -11.83 -8.67
N LEU A 125 -0.87 -11.74 -8.73
CA LEU A 125 -1.65 -10.99 -7.75
C LEU A 125 -1.55 -11.60 -6.34
N VAL A 126 -1.49 -12.94 -6.24
CA VAL A 126 -1.23 -13.63 -4.97
C VAL A 126 0.18 -13.34 -4.46
N GLU A 127 1.18 -13.37 -5.35
CA GLU A 127 2.56 -13.05 -4.98
C GLU A 127 2.67 -11.62 -4.44
N LEU A 128 2.14 -10.63 -5.16
CA LEU A 128 2.09 -9.24 -4.74
C LEU A 128 1.37 -9.08 -3.40
N HIS A 129 0.21 -9.73 -3.22
CA HIS A 129 -0.50 -9.74 -1.93
C HIS A 129 0.39 -10.23 -0.78
N ASN A 130 1.12 -11.33 -0.98
CA ASN A 130 1.99 -11.91 0.04
C ASN A 130 3.20 -11.00 0.32
N GLN A 131 3.76 -10.35 -0.71
CA GLN A 131 4.84 -9.36 -0.56
C GLN A 131 4.38 -8.19 0.32
N GLU A 132 3.17 -7.65 0.10
CA GLU A 132 2.60 -6.60 0.97
C GLU A 132 2.39 -7.09 2.43
N LEU A 133 2.10 -8.38 2.65
CA LEU A 133 2.02 -8.94 4.01
C LEU A 133 3.38 -9.07 4.67
N ASP A 134 4.44 -9.38 3.91
CA ASP A 134 5.80 -9.41 4.41
C ASP A 134 6.30 -8.00 4.78
N HIS A 135 5.97 -6.99 3.97
CA HIS A 135 6.16 -5.57 4.27
C HIS A 135 5.45 -5.16 5.57
N LEU A 136 4.19 -5.56 5.73
CA LEU A 136 3.40 -5.35 6.95
C LEU A 136 4.08 -5.97 8.18
N ASN A 137 4.57 -7.20 8.05
CA ASN A 137 5.25 -7.91 9.14
C ASN A 137 6.59 -7.26 9.50
N LEU A 138 7.36 -6.77 8.52
CA LEU A 138 8.56 -5.98 8.77
C LEU A 138 8.24 -4.77 9.66
N ILE A 139 7.19 -4.00 9.32
CA ILE A 139 6.78 -2.84 10.13
C ILE A 139 6.32 -3.24 11.54
N ARG A 140 5.58 -4.35 11.70
CA ARG A 140 5.20 -4.86 13.02
C ARG A 140 6.42 -5.14 13.88
N GLU A 141 7.41 -5.82 13.31
CA GLU A 141 8.65 -6.14 14.02
C GLU A 141 9.42 -4.87 14.38
N CYS A 142 9.53 -3.90 13.48
CA CYS A 142 10.15 -2.60 13.76
C CYS A 142 9.48 -1.91 14.97
N ILE A 143 8.14 -1.84 14.98
CA ILE A 143 7.40 -1.21 16.07
C ILE A 143 7.61 -1.98 17.39
N TYR A 144 7.56 -3.30 17.36
CA TYR A 144 7.76 -4.15 18.54
C TYR A 144 9.15 -3.91 19.17
N ARG A 145 10.19 -3.90 18.34
CA ARG A 145 11.59 -3.73 18.77
C ARG A 145 11.92 -2.34 19.29
N LEU A 146 11.20 -1.31 18.83
CA LEU A 146 11.29 0.05 19.38
C LEU A 146 10.69 0.18 20.79
N GLY A 147 10.22 -0.93 21.39
CA GLY A 147 9.70 -0.96 22.76
C GLY A 147 8.31 -0.34 22.89
N LEU A 148 7.57 -0.23 21.78
CA LEU A 148 6.21 0.28 21.77
C LEU A 148 5.26 -0.88 22.10
N ASP A 149 4.67 -0.83 23.29
CA ASP A 149 3.82 -1.88 23.83
C ASP A 149 2.71 -2.37 22.86
N ALA A 150 2.70 -3.69 22.64
CA ALA A 150 1.75 -4.45 21.81
C ALA A 150 0.25 -4.14 22.01
N PRO A 151 -0.28 -3.83 23.22
CA PRO A 151 -1.71 -3.57 23.42
C PRO A 151 -2.21 -2.27 22.76
N GLN A 152 -1.32 -1.30 22.51
CA GLN A 152 -1.65 -0.03 21.84
C GLN A 152 -1.58 -0.14 20.31
N LEU A 153 -1.21 -1.31 19.77
CA LEU A 153 -1.27 -1.65 18.35
C LEU A 153 -2.61 -2.32 17.97
N THR A 154 -3.35 -2.80 18.96
CA THR A 154 -4.62 -3.56 18.81
C THR A 154 -5.87 -2.80 19.27
N ALA A 155 -5.77 -1.55 19.75
CA ALA A 155 -6.95 -0.67 19.81
C ALA A 155 -7.42 -0.42 18.36
N PRO A 156 -8.73 -0.30 18.07
CA PRO A 156 -9.29 -0.54 16.73
C PRO A 156 -8.78 0.48 15.68
N GLY A 157 -7.56 0.24 15.19
CA GLY A 157 -7.00 0.66 13.91
C GLY A 157 -7.28 -0.39 12.84
N ASP A 158 -8.44 -1.03 12.97
CA ASP A 158 -9.14 -1.82 11.95
C ASP A 158 -9.93 -0.90 11.00
N VAL A 159 -9.95 0.40 11.31
CA VAL A 159 -10.43 1.43 10.41
C VAL A 159 -9.34 1.63 9.37
N ALA A 160 -9.58 1.17 8.14
CA ALA A 160 -8.77 1.57 6.99
C ALA A 160 -8.52 3.09 7.05
N ASP A 161 -7.32 3.53 6.68
CA ASP A 161 -7.05 4.97 6.68
C ASP A 161 -8.14 5.65 5.83
N PRO A 162 -8.95 6.58 6.39
CA PRO A 162 -10.03 7.21 5.65
C PRO A 162 -9.55 7.90 4.36
N ARG A 163 -8.25 8.22 4.27
CA ARG A 163 -7.62 8.74 3.05
C ARG A 163 -7.51 7.71 1.93
N THR A 164 -7.42 6.42 2.27
CA THR A 164 -7.29 5.28 1.34
C THR A 164 -8.60 4.56 1.04
N HIS A 165 -9.71 4.89 1.73
CA HIS A 165 -11.05 4.31 1.50
C HIS A 165 -11.52 4.36 0.04
N GLY A 166 -11.16 5.42 -0.68
CA GLY A 166 -11.51 5.56 -2.10
C GLY A 166 -10.87 4.50 -2.99
N LEU A 167 -9.72 3.95 -2.59
CA LEU A 167 -9.00 2.89 -3.32
C LEU A 167 -9.70 1.54 -3.14
N LEU A 168 -10.00 1.15 -1.90
CA LEU A 168 -10.68 -0.13 -1.60
C LEU A 168 -12.05 -0.21 -2.27
N ARG A 169 -12.79 0.90 -2.33
CA ARG A 169 -14.07 0.94 -3.05
C ARG A 169 -13.92 0.59 -4.54
N ALA A 170 -12.83 1.00 -5.21
CA ALA A 170 -12.70 0.76 -6.64
C ALA A 170 -12.52 -0.73 -6.98
N VAL A 171 -11.88 -1.49 -6.08
CA VAL A 171 -11.71 -2.94 -6.24
C VAL A 171 -12.97 -3.69 -5.78
N ASP A 172 -13.64 -3.25 -4.71
CA ASP A 172 -14.77 -3.96 -4.12
C ASP A 172 -16.14 -3.63 -4.74
N ASP A 173 -16.33 -2.45 -5.32
CA ASP A 173 -17.63 -2.06 -5.89
C ASP A 173 -17.93 -2.95 -7.11
N PRO A 174 -19.02 -3.76 -7.09
CA PRO A 174 -19.35 -4.64 -8.20
C PRO A 174 -19.66 -3.88 -9.50
N CYS A 175 -20.01 -2.59 -9.40
CA CYS A 175 -20.24 -1.72 -10.55
C CYS A 175 -18.96 -1.06 -11.09
N ALA A 176 -17.84 -1.11 -10.36
CA ALA A 176 -16.57 -0.55 -10.81
C ALA A 176 -15.94 -1.42 -11.91
N THR A 177 -15.32 -0.76 -12.89
CA THR A 177 -14.67 -1.44 -14.02
C THR A 177 -13.31 -2.02 -13.62
N LEU A 178 -12.76 -2.91 -14.45
CA LEU A 178 -11.37 -3.36 -14.29
C LEU A 178 -10.39 -2.17 -14.38
N GLN A 179 -10.69 -1.17 -15.22
CA GLN A 179 -9.90 0.04 -15.32
C GLN A 179 -9.85 0.84 -14.01
N ASP A 180 -10.99 0.96 -13.32
CA ASP A 180 -11.06 1.67 -12.05
C ASP A 180 -10.26 0.95 -10.97
N ALA A 181 -10.33 -0.38 -10.93
CA ALA A 181 -9.55 -1.22 -10.03
C ALA A 181 -8.04 -1.08 -10.29
N LEU A 182 -7.59 -1.24 -11.54
CA LEU A 182 -6.17 -1.10 -11.91
C LEU A 182 -5.62 0.30 -11.61
N ARG A 183 -6.40 1.35 -11.87
CA ARG A 183 -6.01 2.73 -11.51
C ARG A 183 -5.91 2.93 -10.01
N ALA A 184 -6.79 2.31 -9.22
CA ALA A 184 -6.71 2.38 -7.76
C ALA A 184 -5.44 1.70 -7.24
N VAL A 185 -5.08 0.54 -7.78
CA VAL A 185 -3.80 -0.13 -7.45
C VAL A 185 -2.62 0.74 -7.88
N LEU A 186 -2.62 1.34 -9.08
CA LEU A 186 -1.55 2.26 -9.50
C LEU A 186 -1.37 3.46 -8.56
N ILE A 187 -2.48 4.07 -8.12
CA ILE A 187 -2.41 5.16 -7.13
C ILE A 187 -1.81 4.65 -5.82
N SER A 188 -2.20 3.45 -5.38
CA SER A 188 -1.63 2.81 -4.22
C SER A 188 -0.12 2.66 -4.37
N GLU A 189 0.37 2.11 -5.48
CA GLU A 189 1.80 1.90 -5.74
C GLU A 189 2.63 3.19 -5.73
N ILE A 190 2.09 4.29 -6.27
CA ILE A 190 2.74 5.61 -6.23
C ILE A 190 2.86 6.09 -4.78
N LEU A 191 1.78 5.99 -4.01
CA LEU A 191 1.80 6.33 -2.58
C LEU A 191 2.73 5.38 -1.81
N ASN A 192 2.82 4.13 -2.24
CA ASN A 192 3.62 3.08 -1.62
C ASN A 192 5.09 3.43 -1.64
N ASN A 193 5.59 3.71 -2.85
CA ASN A 193 6.97 4.11 -3.10
C ASN A 193 7.33 5.38 -2.31
N ALA A 194 6.47 6.39 -2.34
CA ALA A 194 6.72 7.64 -1.60
C ALA A 194 6.76 7.42 -0.07
N GLY A 195 5.86 6.59 0.46
CA GLY A 195 5.80 6.26 1.88
C GLY A 195 7.04 5.52 2.37
N TRP A 196 7.54 4.56 1.58
CA TRP A 196 8.77 3.84 1.91
C TRP A 196 10.02 4.71 1.82
N ALA A 197 10.13 5.56 0.79
CA ALA A 197 11.24 6.51 0.69
C ALA A 197 11.31 7.45 1.91
N LEU A 198 10.15 7.96 2.37
CA LEU A 198 10.09 8.75 3.60
C LEU A 198 10.55 7.97 4.83
N LEU A 199 10.19 6.69 4.94
CA LEU A 199 10.66 5.85 6.05
C LEU A 199 12.17 5.59 6.01
N VAL A 200 12.78 5.47 4.82
CA VAL A 200 14.23 5.39 4.67
C VAL A 200 14.90 6.66 5.21
N ASP A 201 14.40 7.83 4.85
CA ASP A 201 14.96 9.11 5.32
C ASP A 201 14.82 9.26 6.84
N LEU A 202 13.63 8.95 7.39
CA LEU A 202 13.41 8.99 8.83
C LEU A 202 14.28 7.95 9.58
N ALA A 203 14.46 6.76 9.01
CA ALA A 203 15.30 5.74 9.62
C ALA A 203 16.79 6.11 9.59
N GLN A 204 17.27 6.83 8.57
CA GLN A 204 18.65 7.32 8.53
C GLN A 204 18.95 8.32 9.65
N GLU A 205 17.97 9.14 10.02
CA GLU A 205 18.14 10.16 11.04
C GLU A 205 17.85 9.67 12.46
N LEU A 206 16.89 8.75 12.61
CA LEU A 206 16.27 8.43 13.90
C LEU A 206 16.24 6.92 14.20
N GLY A 207 16.46 6.11 13.18
CA GLY A 207 16.32 4.66 13.24
C GLY A 207 17.65 3.93 13.48
N PRO A 208 17.58 2.66 13.91
CA PRO A 208 18.70 1.74 13.83
C PRO A 208 19.23 1.59 12.38
N PRO A 209 20.55 1.49 12.16
CA PRO A 209 21.13 1.44 10.80
C PRO A 209 20.63 0.28 9.93
N ASP A 210 20.29 -0.86 10.53
CA ASP A 210 19.76 -2.05 9.86
C ASP A 210 18.35 -1.83 9.30
N LEU A 211 17.54 -0.95 9.91
CA LEU A 211 16.22 -0.62 9.37
C LEU A 211 16.33 0.16 8.05
N VAL A 212 17.38 0.96 7.89
CA VAL A 212 17.60 1.72 6.67
C VAL A 212 17.79 0.77 5.49
N ASP A 213 18.61 -0.27 5.66
CA ASP A 213 18.88 -1.23 4.61
C ASP A 213 17.64 -2.11 4.33
N ALA A 214 16.92 -2.55 5.38
CA ALA A 214 15.66 -3.27 5.20
C ALA A 214 14.61 -2.45 4.42
N PHE A 215 14.47 -1.15 4.71
CA PHE A 215 13.51 -0.30 4.00
C PHE A 215 13.96 0.02 2.56
N ARG A 216 15.27 0.15 2.32
CA ARG A 216 15.80 0.29 0.95
C ARG A 216 15.55 -0.95 0.10
N ASP A 217 15.60 -2.13 0.71
CA ASP A 217 15.29 -3.38 0.02
C ASP A 217 13.83 -3.38 -0.41
N VAL A 218 12.92 -2.98 0.48
CA VAL A 218 11.51 -2.84 0.12
C VAL A 218 11.29 -1.78 -0.96
N VAL A 219 11.94 -0.60 -0.89
CA VAL A 219 11.83 0.42 -1.97
C VAL A 219 12.19 -0.18 -3.33
N ARG A 220 13.17 -1.08 -3.41
CA ARG A 220 13.53 -1.74 -4.68
C ARG A 220 12.44 -2.68 -5.18
N GLU A 221 11.77 -3.40 -4.28
CA GLU A 221 10.64 -4.28 -4.63
C GLU A 221 9.43 -3.46 -5.10
N GLU A 222 9.12 -2.38 -4.40
CA GLU A 222 7.99 -1.49 -4.69
C GLU A 222 8.14 -0.72 -6.00
N LEU A 223 9.38 -0.41 -6.40
CA LEU A 223 9.65 0.15 -7.72
C LEU A 223 9.27 -0.82 -8.84
N LEU A 224 9.50 -2.12 -8.65
CA LEU A 224 9.11 -3.15 -9.61
C LEU A 224 7.59 -3.30 -9.66
N HIS A 225 6.91 -3.24 -8.51
CA HIS A 225 5.46 -3.27 -8.44
C HIS A 225 4.85 -2.09 -9.20
N LEU A 226 5.37 -0.87 -8.96
CA LEU A 226 4.92 0.33 -9.64
C LEU A 226 5.13 0.27 -11.16
N GLU A 227 6.29 -0.21 -11.63
CA GLU A 227 6.56 -0.40 -13.06
C GLU A 227 5.55 -1.37 -13.68
N GLU A 228 5.36 -2.53 -13.05
CA GLU A 228 4.45 -3.58 -13.52
C GLU A 228 2.99 -3.11 -13.58
N VAL A 229 2.48 -2.46 -12.52
CA VAL A 229 1.11 -1.94 -12.48
C VAL A 229 0.91 -0.79 -13.47
N THR A 230 1.94 0.04 -13.68
CA THR A 230 1.93 1.09 -14.71
C THR A 230 1.75 0.47 -16.10
N ASP A 231 2.48 -0.60 -16.40
CA ASP A 231 2.38 -1.32 -17.66
C ASP A 231 1.02 -1.96 -17.86
N TRP A 232 0.41 -2.54 -16.81
CA TRP A 232 -0.97 -3.03 -16.88
C TRP A 232 -1.94 -1.91 -17.27
N VAL A 233 -1.90 -0.77 -16.55
CA VAL A 233 -2.80 0.36 -16.84
C VAL A 233 -2.60 0.90 -18.25
N ALA A 234 -1.35 1.00 -18.72
CA ALA A 234 -1.02 1.51 -20.05
C ALA A 234 -1.51 0.58 -21.17
N ASN A 235 -1.41 -0.74 -20.98
CA ASN A 235 -1.74 -1.75 -21.97
C ASN A 235 -3.19 -2.25 -21.90
N LEU A 236 -4.01 -1.71 -20.99
CA LEU A 236 -5.41 -2.09 -20.84
C LEU A 236 -6.21 -1.89 -22.15
N PRO A 237 -6.78 -2.96 -22.74
CA PRO A 237 -7.59 -2.90 -23.97
C PRO A 237 -8.85 -2.04 -23.83
N GLU A 238 -9.27 -1.37 -24.91
CA GLU A 238 -10.38 -0.41 -24.91
C GLU A 238 -11.73 -1.03 -24.50
N ASP A 239 -11.98 -2.28 -24.86
CA ASP A 239 -13.20 -3.02 -24.53
C ASP A 239 -13.34 -3.27 -23.01
N LEU A 240 -12.23 -3.48 -22.31
CA LEU A 240 -12.20 -3.63 -20.85
C LEU A 240 -12.27 -2.29 -20.10
N ARG A 241 -12.09 -1.15 -20.79
CA ARG A 241 -12.24 0.19 -20.18
C ARG A 241 -13.70 0.58 -19.94
N VAL A 242 -14.62 0.03 -20.75
CA VAL A 242 -16.03 0.42 -20.76
C VAL A 242 -16.94 -0.64 -20.12
N ALA A 243 -16.43 -1.85 -19.90
CA ALA A 243 -17.18 -2.95 -19.30
C ALA A 243 -17.47 -2.71 -17.81
N ALA A 244 -18.56 -1.99 -17.53
CA ALA A 244 -19.28 -2.11 -16.27
C ALA A 244 -20.10 -3.41 -16.31
N ALA A 245 -19.99 -4.20 -15.23
CA ALA A 245 -20.60 -5.52 -15.04
C ALA A 245 -21.91 -5.72 -15.84
N ARG A 246 -21.84 -6.44 -16.97
CA ARG A 246 -23.02 -7.06 -17.58
C ARG A 246 -23.42 -8.27 -16.75
N VAL A 247 -23.90 -8.05 -15.52
CA VAL A 247 -24.57 -9.11 -14.76
C VAL A 247 -26.02 -9.16 -15.21
N SER A 248 -26.25 -10.11 -16.12
CA SER A 248 -27.49 -10.84 -16.43
C SER A 248 -28.81 -10.27 -15.89
N THR A 249 -29.54 -9.56 -16.75
CA THR A 249 -31.01 -9.70 -16.78
C THR A 249 -31.34 -11.08 -17.34
N GLY A 250 -31.53 -12.05 -16.45
CA GLY A 250 -32.10 -13.37 -16.74
C GLY A 250 -33.20 -13.66 -15.75
#